data_AF-A0A415L3Z1-F1
#
_entry.id   AF-A0A415L3Z1-F1
#
_cell.length_a   1.000
_cell.length_b   1.000
_cell.length_c   1.000
_cell.angle_alpha   90.00
_cell.angle_beta   90.00
_cell.angle_gamma   90.00
#
_symmetry.space_group_name_H-M   'P 1'
#
loop_
_entity.id
_entity.type
_entity.pdbx_description
1 polymer ?
#
loop_
_entity_poly.entity_id
_entity_poly.type
_entity_poly.pdbx_seq_one_letter_code
_entity_poly.pdbx_strand_id
1 'polypeptide(L)'
;MNSTFEKMCRNLNQDKECIMQVACKSGKQYNEIICAQKAVKEYVNSDKNKLLKLKAEAESENFLDYLNGCLSFLAIFVSILSLLCQMFNVCKVVISIVACLMVAIILIAFFIRKYSCVHRWRPYILVVINDLEKNL
;
A
#
# COMPACT_ATOMS: atom_id res chain seq x y z
N MET A 1 -2.36 -10.79 -6.60
CA MET A 1 -2.61 -10.00 -7.82
C MET A 1 -2.66 -8.54 -7.39
N ASN A 2 -1.67 -7.70 -7.73
CA ASN A 2 -1.68 -6.29 -7.31
C ASN A 2 -2.69 -5.53 -8.18
N SER A 3 -3.59 -4.76 -7.55
CA SER A 3 -4.56 -3.91 -8.26
C SER A 3 -3.84 -2.82 -9.06
N THR A 4 -4.50 -2.26 -10.07
CA THR A 4 -3.92 -1.18 -10.86
C THR A 4 -3.73 0.07 -10.00
N PHE A 5 -4.66 0.31 -9.07
CA PHE A 5 -4.55 1.32 -8.02
C PHE A 5 -3.30 1.14 -7.14
N GLU A 6 -2.98 -0.08 -6.69
CA GLU A 6 -1.79 -0.33 -5.87
C GLU A 6 -0.49 -0.04 -6.62
N LYS A 7 -0.41 -0.40 -7.91
CA LYS A 7 0.75 -0.07 -8.76
C LYS A 7 0.90 1.44 -8.93
N MET A 8 -0.21 2.15 -9.13
CA MET A 8 -0.21 3.61 -9.26
C MET A 8 0.27 4.30 -7.99
N CYS A 9 -0.16 3.84 -6.82
CA CYS A 9 0.31 4.36 -5.53
C CYS A 9 1.82 4.16 -5.35
N ARG A 10 2.35 2.98 -5.73
CA ARG A 10 3.80 2.70 -5.66
C ARG A 10 4.61 3.61 -6.58
N ASN A 11 4.14 3.80 -7.82
CA ASN A 11 4.80 4.68 -8.78
C ASN A 11 4.82 6.12 -8.27
N LEU A 12 3.69 6.61 -7.73
CA LEU A 12 3.63 7.94 -7.10
C LEU A 12 4.59 8.08 -5.90
N ASN A 13 4.79 7.02 -5.13
CA ASN A 13 5.72 7.02 -4.00
C ASN A 13 7.20 6.95 -4.42
N GLN A 14 7.54 6.24 -5.50
CA GLN A 14 8.89 6.25 -6.08
C GLN A 14 9.18 7.56 -6.82
N ASP A 15 8.22 8.06 -7.59
CA ASP A 15 8.32 9.34 -8.28
C ASP A 15 8.35 10.51 -7.31
N LYS A 16 7.95 10.35 -6.05
CA LYS A 16 8.02 11.42 -5.04
C LYS A 16 9.44 12.01 -4.92
N GLU A 17 10.49 11.18 -4.97
CA GLU A 17 11.87 11.67 -4.91
C GLU A 17 12.25 12.41 -6.19
N CYS A 18 11.89 11.87 -7.35
CA CYS A 18 12.10 12.50 -8.67
C CYS A 18 11.34 13.83 -8.79
N ILE A 19 10.09 13.88 -8.32
CA ILE A 19 9.20 15.04 -8.36
C ILE A 19 9.61 16.08 -7.32
N MET A 20 10.07 15.69 -6.14
CA MET A 20 10.66 16.64 -5.18
C MET A 20 11.89 17.32 -5.80
N GLN A 21 12.74 16.58 -6.53
CA GLN A 21 13.86 17.18 -7.26
C GLN A 21 13.39 18.14 -8.37
N VAL A 22 12.34 17.79 -9.12
CA VAL A 22 11.76 18.67 -10.16
C VAL A 22 11.10 19.91 -9.54
N ALA A 23 10.37 19.77 -8.42
CA ALA A 23 9.71 20.86 -7.71
C ALA A 23 10.73 21.85 -7.13
N CYS A 24 11.81 21.34 -6.50
CA CYS A 24 12.93 22.15 -6.02
C CYS A 24 13.64 22.89 -7.16
N LYS A 25 13.78 22.27 -8.34
CA LYS A 25 14.36 22.94 -9.53
C LYS A 25 13.42 23.97 -10.17
N SER A 26 12.11 23.76 -10.09
CA SER A 26 11.10 24.61 -10.72
C SER A 26 10.62 25.78 -9.84
N GLY A 27 11.07 25.88 -8.58
CA GLY A 27 10.59 26.90 -7.64
C GLY A 27 9.10 26.79 -7.28
N LYS A 28 8.45 25.66 -7.61
CA LYS A 28 7.04 25.40 -7.31
C LYS A 28 6.92 24.64 -6.00
N GLN A 29 5.92 24.98 -5.19
CA GLN A 29 5.63 24.20 -3.98
C GLN A 29 5.20 22.78 -4.34
N TYR A 30 5.81 21.80 -3.68
CA TYR A 30 5.41 20.40 -3.76
C TYR A 30 3.96 20.27 -3.29
N ASN A 31 3.09 19.73 -4.14
CA ASN A 31 1.68 19.51 -3.81
C ASN A 31 1.28 18.09 -4.25
N GLU A 32 0.91 17.24 -3.29
CA GLU A 32 0.48 15.86 -3.53
C GLU A 32 -0.71 15.76 -4.49
N ILE A 33 -1.60 16.77 -4.49
CA ILE A 33 -2.80 16.79 -5.33
C ILE A 33 -2.42 16.91 -6.82
N ILE A 34 -1.46 17.77 -7.16
CA ILE A 34 -1.02 17.97 -8.55
C ILE A 34 -0.35 16.68 -9.08
N CYS A 35 0.36 15.97 -8.22
CA CYS A 35 1.02 14.70 -8.57
C CYS A 35 -0.02 13.60 -8.85
N ALA A 36 -0.98 13.45 -7.94
CA ALA A 36 -2.10 12.53 -8.14
C ALA A 36 -2.88 12.90 -9.41
N GLN A 37 -3.11 14.20 -9.67
CA GLN A 37 -3.79 14.68 -10.87
C GLN A 37 -3.06 14.31 -12.16
N LYS A 38 -1.73 14.48 -12.22
CA LYS A 38 -0.94 14.10 -13.40
C LYS A 38 -1.01 12.60 -13.64
N ALA A 39 -0.79 11.79 -12.60
CA ALA A 39 -0.81 10.33 -12.72
C ALA A 39 -2.20 9.81 -13.12
N VAL A 40 -3.28 10.37 -12.57
CA VAL A 40 -4.65 9.98 -12.95
C VAL A 40 -4.94 10.36 -14.39
N LYS A 41 -4.58 11.58 -14.82
CA LYS A 41 -4.76 12.00 -16.22
C LYS A 41 -4.00 11.11 -17.21
N GLU A 42 -2.74 10.77 -16.89
CA GLU A 42 -1.91 9.89 -17.71
C GLU A 42 -2.49 8.47 -17.82
N TYR A 43 -3.01 7.93 -16.72
CA TYR A 43 -3.62 6.61 -16.70
C TYR A 43 -4.98 6.56 -17.42
N VAL A 44 -5.82 7.56 -17.20
CA VAL A 44 -7.19 7.62 -17.73
C VAL A 44 -7.18 7.87 -19.23
N ASN A 45 -6.30 8.74 -19.73
CA ASN A 45 -6.18 9.07 -21.15
C ASN A 45 -7.56 9.31 -21.83
N SER A 46 -8.40 10.12 -21.18
CA SER A 46 -9.79 10.45 -21.57
C SER A 46 -10.80 9.28 -21.61
N ASP A 47 -10.47 8.11 -21.07
CA ASP A 47 -11.36 6.96 -21.01
C ASP A 47 -12.14 6.90 -19.68
N LYS A 48 -13.44 7.24 -19.75
CA LYS A 48 -14.34 7.23 -18.58
C LYS A 48 -14.39 5.89 -17.86
N ASN A 49 -14.24 4.77 -18.58
CA ASN A 49 -14.30 3.43 -17.97
C ASN A 49 -13.07 3.16 -17.10
N LYS A 50 -11.90 3.66 -17.49
CA LYS A 50 -10.66 3.55 -16.68
C LYS A 50 -10.74 4.39 -15.42
N LEU A 51 -11.34 5.59 -15.49
CA LEU A 51 -11.57 6.45 -14.34
C LEU A 51 -12.50 5.77 -13.32
N LEU A 52 -13.65 5.23 -13.78
CA LEU A 52 -14.61 4.54 -12.92
C LEU A 52 -14.02 3.27 -12.29
N LYS A 53 -13.23 2.51 -13.05
CA LYS A 53 -12.52 1.35 -12.52
C LYS A 53 -11.51 1.74 -11.43
N LEU A 54 -10.76 2.82 -11.64
CA LEU A 54 -9.80 3.31 -10.65
C LEU A 54 -10.50 3.79 -9.37
N LYS A 55 -11.66 4.45 -9.51
CA LYS A 55 -12.52 4.85 -8.38
C LYS A 55 -13.01 3.64 -7.58
N ALA A 56 -13.55 2.65 -8.28
CA ALA A 56 -14.02 1.42 -7.65
C ALA A 56 -12.89 0.69 -6.92
N GLU A 57 -11.69 0.60 -7.51
CA GLU A 57 -10.51 0.02 -6.84
C GLU A 57 -10.12 0.84 -5.59
N ALA A 58 -10.07 2.16 -5.69
CA ALA A 58 -9.75 3.05 -4.57
C ALA A 58 -10.78 2.97 -3.42
N GLU A 59 -12.07 2.86 -3.73
CA GLU A 59 -13.15 2.72 -2.75
C GLU A 59 -13.17 1.31 -2.14
N SER A 60 -12.97 0.27 -2.96
CA SER A 60 -13.00 -1.14 -2.57
C SER A 60 -11.82 -1.60 -1.70
N GLU A 61 -10.72 -0.84 -1.65
CA GLU A 61 -9.66 -1.10 -0.67
C GLU A 61 -10.16 -0.78 0.74
N ASN A 62 -10.92 -1.73 1.28
CA ASN A 62 -11.53 -1.70 2.59
C ASN A 62 -10.47 -2.01 3.64
N PHE A 63 -10.20 -1.03 4.49
CA PHE A 63 -9.36 -1.18 5.68
C PHE A 63 -9.72 -2.43 6.52
N LEU A 64 -11.02 -2.81 6.55
CA LEU A 64 -11.53 -4.00 7.24
C LEU A 64 -11.03 -5.33 6.65
N ASP A 65 -11.03 -5.49 5.33
CA ASP A 65 -10.53 -6.73 4.68
C ASP A 65 -9.03 -6.92 4.95
N TYR A 66 -8.30 -5.81 5.03
CA TYR A 66 -6.89 -5.80 5.39
C TYR A 66 -6.64 -6.08 6.89
N LEU A 67 -7.45 -5.54 7.81
CA LEU A 67 -7.40 -5.88 9.24
C LEU A 67 -7.66 -7.38 9.46
N ASN A 68 -8.64 -7.94 8.76
CA ASN A 68 -8.92 -9.37 8.78
C ASN A 68 -7.74 -10.19 8.25
N GLY A 69 -7.06 -9.70 7.22
CA GLY A 69 -5.80 -10.27 6.75
C GLY A 69 -4.72 -10.30 7.83
N CYS A 70 -4.47 -9.19 8.51
CA CYS A 70 -3.51 -9.11 9.63
C CYS A 70 -3.85 -10.05 10.78
N LEU A 71 -5.12 -10.11 11.20
CA LEU A 71 -5.58 -11.01 12.26
C LEU A 71 -5.37 -12.48 11.86
N SER A 72 -5.67 -12.82 10.61
CA SER A 72 -5.46 -14.18 10.08
C SER A 72 -3.97 -14.56 10.10
N PHE A 73 -3.08 -13.66 9.69
CA PHE A 73 -1.62 -13.89 9.76
C PHE A 73 -1.11 -14.05 11.19
N LEU A 74 -1.61 -13.25 12.13
CA LEU A 74 -1.27 -13.39 13.56
C LEU A 74 -1.73 -14.74 14.12
N ALA A 75 -2.94 -15.18 13.77
CA ALA A 75 -3.48 -16.47 14.21
C ALA A 75 -2.63 -17.65 13.69
N ILE A 76 -2.22 -17.60 12.42
CA ILE A 76 -1.32 -18.60 11.83
C ILE A 76 0.03 -18.60 12.57
N PHE A 77 0.58 -17.43 12.87
CA PHE A 77 1.85 -17.30 13.57
C PHE A 77 1.81 -17.90 14.99
N VAL A 78 0.76 -17.59 15.75
CA VAL A 78 0.53 -18.17 17.09
C VAL A 78 0.41 -19.70 17.01
N SER A 79 -0.28 -20.21 15.99
CA SER A 79 -0.46 -21.65 15.78
C SER A 79 0.86 -22.36 15.50
N ILE A 80 1.72 -21.77 14.66
CA ILE A 80 3.05 -22.29 14.35
C ILE A 80 3.93 -22.32 15.61
N LEU A 81 3.96 -21.24 16.40
CA LEU A 81 4.71 -21.19 17.65
C LEU A 81 4.23 -22.26 18.66
N SER A 82 2.92 -22.45 18.77
CA SER A 82 2.33 -23.46 19.64
C SER A 82 2.79 -24.87 19.27
N LEU A 83 2.78 -25.23 17.98
CA LEU A 83 3.25 -26.53 17.49
C LEU A 83 4.75 -26.73 17.70
N LEU A 84 5.56 -25.70 17.47
CA LEU A 84 7.01 -25.76 17.65
C LEU A 84 7.41 -25.96 19.11
N CYS A 85 6.70 -25.32 20.05
CA CYS A 85 6.90 -25.54 21.48
C CYS A 85 6.58 -26.98 21.90
N GLN A 86 5.64 -27.67 21.23
CA GLN A 86 5.29 -29.05 21.56
C GLN A 86 6.30 -30.07 21.00
N MET A 87 6.96 -29.78 19.87
CA MET A 87 7.80 -30.75 19.17
C MET A 87 9.30 -30.69 19.51
N PHE A 88 9.80 -29.57 20.06
CA PHE A 88 11.25 -29.36 20.20
C PHE A 88 11.73 -29.23 21.65
N ASN A 89 12.96 -29.71 21.90
CA ASN A 89 13.69 -29.47 23.15
C ASN A 89 14.08 -27.99 23.29
N VAL A 90 14.25 -27.52 24.53
CA VAL A 90 14.41 -26.09 24.89
C VAL A 90 15.39 -25.31 24.01
N CYS A 91 16.56 -25.88 23.67
CA CYS A 91 17.54 -25.21 22.81
C CYS A 91 17.08 -25.02 21.35
N LYS A 92 16.32 -25.97 20.79
CA LYS A 92 15.78 -25.88 19.43
C LYS A 92 14.55 -24.96 19.37
N VAL A 93 13.79 -24.90 20.47
CA VAL A 93 12.67 -23.94 20.63
C VAL A 93 13.18 -22.50 20.56
N VAL A 94 14.29 -22.18 21.24
CA VAL A 94 14.88 -20.83 21.21
C VAL A 94 15.28 -20.42 19.79
N ILE A 95 15.98 -21.28 19.04
CA ILE A 95 16.37 -21.01 17.65
C ILE A 95 15.12 -20.81 16.77
N SER A 96 14.09 -21.63 16.98
CA SER A 96 12.85 -21.55 16.21
C SER A 96 12.06 -20.26 16.48
N ILE A 97 11.99 -19.82 17.74
CA ILE A 97 11.37 -18.55 18.13
C ILE A 97 12.12 -17.38 17.48
N VAL A 98 13.45 -17.37 17.52
CA VAL A 98 14.26 -16.31 16.90
C VAL A 98 14.04 -16.25 15.38
N ALA A 99 14.00 -17.39 14.70
CA ALA A 99 13.69 -17.45 13.26
C ALA A 99 12.28 -16.93 12.96
N CYS A 100 11.28 -17.32 13.75
CA CYS A 100 9.91 -16.82 13.61
C CYS A 100 9.82 -15.30 13.81
N LEU A 101 10.51 -14.74 14.82
CA LEU A 101 10.55 -13.30 15.05
C LEU A 101 11.18 -12.54 13.88
N MET A 102 12.27 -13.05 13.30
CA MET A 102 12.90 -12.45 12.11
C MET A 102 11.94 -12.41 10.92
N VAL A 103 11.22 -13.51 10.65
CA VAL A 103 10.21 -13.56 9.58
C VAL A 103 9.06 -12.60 9.87
N ALA A 104 8.58 -12.52 11.12
CA ALA A 104 7.53 -11.60 11.51
C ALA A 104 7.95 -10.13 11.29
N ILE A 105 9.19 -9.75 11.64
CA ILE A 105 9.71 -8.40 11.41
C ILE A 105 9.74 -8.06 9.92
N ILE A 106 10.21 -8.98 9.07
CA ILE A 106 10.26 -8.78 7.61
C ILE A 106 8.85 -8.60 7.05
N LEU A 107 7.90 -9.44 7.47
CA LEU A 107 6.50 -9.34 7.04
C LEU A 107 5.90 -8.02 7.51
N ILE A 108 6.04 -7.66 8.79
CA ILE A 108 5.54 -6.39 9.34
C ILE A 108 6.14 -5.21 8.57
N ALA A 109 7.45 -5.20 8.31
CA ALA A 109 8.09 -4.13 7.54
C ALA A 109 7.56 -4.04 6.10
N PHE A 110 7.35 -5.17 5.44
CA PHE A 110 6.73 -5.23 4.11
C PHE A 110 5.30 -4.67 4.14
N PHE A 111 4.50 -5.06 5.14
CA PHE A 111 3.13 -4.60 5.32
C PHE A 111 3.06 -3.11 5.64
N ILE A 112 3.89 -2.60 6.55
CA ILE A 112 3.96 -1.16 6.88
C ILE A 112 4.31 -0.34 5.65
N ARG A 113 5.30 -0.77 4.86
CA ARG A 113 5.70 -0.07 3.62
C ARG A 113 4.55 -0.04 2.61
N LYS A 114 3.88 -1.18 2.40
CA LYS A 114 2.72 -1.26 1.50
C LYS A 114 1.57 -0.36 1.99
N TYR A 115 1.24 -0.43 3.27
CA TYR A 115 0.14 0.34 3.87
C TYR A 115 0.39 1.85 3.85
N SER A 116 1.58 2.28 4.28
CA SER A 116 1.91 3.71 4.34
C SER A 116 1.86 4.37 2.96
N CYS A 117 2.14 3.63 1.89
CA CYS A 117 2.04 4.10 0.52
C CYS A 117 0.57 4.29 0.10
N VAL A 118 -0.21 3.23 0.20
CA VAL A 118 -1.61 3.22 -0.22
C VAL A 118 -2.45 4.19 0.60
N HIS A 119 -2.35 4.13 1.93
CA HIS A 119 -3.11 4.98 2.84
C HIS A 119 -2.82 6.47 2.61
N ARG A 120 -1.55 6.82 2.34
CA ARG A 120 -1.16 8.20 2.05
C ARG A 120 -1.76 8.71 0.75
N TRP A 121 -1.68 7.95 -0.34
CA TRP A 121 -2.07 8.43 -1.67
C TRP A 121 -3.57 8.32 -1.97
N ARG A 122 -4.27 7.40 -1.30
CA ARG A 122 -5.71 7.16 -1.46
C ARG A 122 -6.58 8.43 -1.37
N PRO A 123 -6.51 9.28 -0.34
CA PRO A 123 -7.37 10.47 -0.25
C PRO A 123 -7.11 11.45 -1.40
N TYR A 124 -5.85 11.67 -1.77
CA TYR A 124 -5.50 12.59 -2.87
C TYR A 124 -6.00 12.08 -4.22
N ILE A 125 -5.85 10.78 -4.49
CA ILE A 125 -6.33 10.17 -5.73
C ILE A 125 -7.87 10.22 -5.79
N LEU A 126 -8.58 9.94 -4.69
CA LEU A 126 -10.05 10.03 -4.64
C LEU A 126 -10.56 11.45 -4.87
N VAL A 127 -9.93 12.46 -4.26
CA VAL A 127 -10.29 13.88 -4.48
C VAL A 127 -10.11 14.26 -5.96
N VAL A 128 -8.99 13.87 -6.55
CA VAL A 128 -8.70 14.13 -7.97
C VAL A 128 -9.68 13.41 -8.89
N ILE A 129 -10.03 12.16 -8.61
CA ILE A 129 -11.01 11.42 -9.42
C ILE A 129 -12.40 12.09 -9.35
N ASN A 130 -12.84 12.48 -8.15
CA ASN A 130 -14.12 13.18 -7.98
C ASN A 130 -14.14 14.56 -8.67
N ASP A 131 -13.01 15.27 -8.69
CA ASP A 131 -12.89 16.53 -9.42
C ASP A 131 -12.93 16.31 -10.94
N LEU A 132 -12.22 15.30 -11.45
CA LEU A 132 -12.25 14.95 -12.87
C LEU A 132 -13.64 14.48 -13.31
N GLU A 133 -14.37 13.73 -12.48
CA GLU A 133 -15.72 13.25 -12.77
C GLU A 133 -16.74 14.40 -12.84
N LYS A 134 -16.58 15.47 -12.06
CA LYS A 134 -17.44 16.66 -12.11
C LYS A 134 -17.21 17.54 -13.34
N ASN A 135 -16.01 17.48 -13.92
CA ASN A 135 -15.58 18.32 -15.04
C ASN A 135 -15.72 17.61 -16.41
N LEU A 136 -16.33 16.42 -16.45
CA LEU A 136 -16.50 15.54 -17.62
C LEU A 136 -17.97 15.45 -18.00
#